data_AF-M3NGQ8-F1
#
_entry.id   AF-M3NGQ8-F1
#
_cell.length_a   1.000
_cell.length_b   1.000
_cell.length_c   1.000
_cell.angle_alpha   90.00
_cell.angle_beta   90.00
_cell.angle_gamma   90.00
#
_symmetry.space_group_name_H-M   'P 1'
#
loop_
_entity.id
_entity.type
_entity.pdbx_description
1 polymer ?
#
loop_
_entity_poly.entity_id
_entity_poly.type
_entity_poly.pdbx_seq_one_letter_code
_entity_poly.pdbx_strand_id
1 'polypeptide(L)' 'MNETLEQFKRNQKRNQEILKKLLDFVHTGEKYGIKVEESLKDKIHNAM' A
#
# COMPACT_ATOMS: atom_id res chain seq x y z
N MET A 1 6.68 27.24 -5.67
CA MET A 1 6.58 25.81 -5.33
C MET A 1 7.79 25.15 -5.96
N ASN A 2 8.74 24.64 -5.17
CA ASN A 2 9.90 23.96 -5.76
C ASN A 2 9.41 22.65 -6.40
N GLU A 3 9.75 22.44 -7.67
CA GLU A 3 9.30 21.30 -8.49
C GLU A 3 9.48 19.95 -7.77
N THR A 4 10.57 19.82 -7.00
CA THR A 4 10.93 18.66 -6.17
C THR A 4 9.93 18.36 -5.03
N LEU A 5 9.39 19.40 -4.36
CA LEU A 5 8.45 19.20 -3.25
C LEU A 5 7.08 18.73 -3.76
N GLU A 6 6.64 19.29 -4.89
CA GLU A 6 5.38 18.88 -5.50
C GLU A 6 5.45 17.49 -6.10
N GLN A 7 6.58 17.14 -6.70
CA GLN A 7 6.84 15.77 -7.13
C GLN A 7 6.86 14.80 -5.94
N PHE A 8 7.49 15.18 -4.81
CA PHE A 8 7.46 14.36 -3.60
C PHE A 8 6.03 14.11 -3.11
N LYS A 9 5.19 15.15 -3.01
CA LYS A 9 3.78 14.99 -2.62
C LYS A 9 2.98 14.12 -3.59
N ARG A 10 3.19 14.27 -4.91
CA ARG A 10 2.55 13.41 -5.92
C ARG A 10 2.97 11.95 -5.75
N ASN A 11 4.25 11.71 -5.48
CA ASN A 11 4.77 10.36 -5.23
C ASN A 11 4.19 9.78 -3.94
N GLN A 12 4.08 10.56 -2.85
CA GLN A 12 3.43 10.13 -1.61
C GLN A 12 1.99 9.66 -1.86
N LYS A 13 1.19 10.46 -2.57
CA LYS A 13 -0.19 10.09 -2.91
C LYS A 13 -0.26 8.80 -3.74
N ARG A 14 0.57 8.70 -4.79
CA ARG A 14 0.64 7.51 -5.64
C ARG A 14 1.05 6.26 -4.86
N ASN A 15 2.02 6.39 -3.96
CA ASN A 15 2.47 5.28 -3.11
C ASN A 15 1.36 4.82 -2.16
N GLN A 16 0.61 5.74 -1.55
CA GLN A 16 -0.55 5.40 -0.71
C GLN A 16 -1.65 4.67 -1.50
N GLU A 17 -1.91 5.06 -2.75
CA GLU A 17 -2.86 4.34 -3.61
C GLU A 17 -2.38 2.93 -3.97
N ILE A 18 -1.07 2.75 -4.17
CA ILE A 18 -0.47 1.43 -4.44
C ILE A 18 -0.59 0.53 -3.20
N LEU A 19 -0.31 1.04 -2.00
CA LEU A 19 -0.40 0.28 -0.76
C LEU A 19 -1.84 -0.19 -0.49
N LYS A 20 -2.84 0.66 -0.74
CA LYS A 20 -4.26 0.28 -0.64
C LYS A 20 -4.61 -0.89 -1.58
N LYS A 21 -4.19 -0.81 -2.85
CA LYS A 21 -4.42 -1.89 -3.84
C LYS A 21 -3.73 -3.18 -3.43
N LEU A 22 -2.52 -3.10 -2.86
CA LEU A 22 -1.80 -4.26 -2.37
C LEU A 22 -2.53 -4.92 -1.20
N LEU A 23 -3.04 -4.12 -0.25
CA LEU A 23 -3.85 -4.61 0.87
C LEU A 23 -5.14 -5.27 0.38
N ASP A 24 -5.84 -4.65 -0.57
CA ASP A 24 -7.06 -5.21 -1.18
C ASP A 24 -6.78 -6.54 -1.90
N PHE A 25 -5.63 -6.64 -2.58
CA PHE A 25 -5.19 -7.87 -3.23
C PHE A 25 -4.93 -8.99 -2.21
N VAL A 26 -4.23 -8.68 -1.11
CA VAL A 26 -3.99 -9.64 -0.01
C VAL A 26 -5.31 -10.12 0.59
N HIS A 27 -6.22 -9.20 0.94
CA HIS A 27 -7.54 -9.56 1.47
C HIS A 27 -8.36 -10.39 0.47
N THR A 28 -8.23 -10.12 -0.83
CA THR A 28 -8.87 -10.93 -1.87
C THR A 28 -8.29 -12.34 -1.90
N GLY A 29 -6.96 -12.50 -1.86
CA GLY A 29 -6.32 -13.80 -1.78
C GLY A 29 -6.79 -14.62 -0.57
N GLU A 30 -6.91 -13.99 0.60
CA GLU A 30 -7.41 -14.64 1.81
C GLU A 30 -8.85 -15.16 1.64
N LYS A 31 -9.72 -14.44 0.92
CA LYS A 31 -11.08 -14.91 0.59
C LYS A 31 -11.08 -16.17 -0.30
N TYR A 32 -10.05 -16.35 -1.12
CA TYR A 32 -9.87 -17.55 -1.95
C TYR A 32 -9.11 -18.66 -1.22
N GLY A 33 -8.85 -18.53 0.09
CA GLY A 33 -8.15 -19.52 0.89
C GLY A 33 -6.63 -19.44 0.80
N ILE A 34 -6.08 -18.40 0.17
CA ILE A 34 -4.63 -18.14 0.15
C ILE A 34 -4.25 -17.49 1.48
N LYS A 35 -3.61 -18.25 2.37
CA LYS A 35 -3.13 -17.72 3.64
C LYS A 35 -1.94 -16.81 3.40
N VAL A 36 -2.07 -15.55 3.80
CA VAL A 36 -0.99 -14.56 3.80
C VAL A 36 -0.52 -14.34 5.24
N GLU A 37 0.77 -14.11 5.44
CA GLU A 37 1.32 -13.87 6.77
C GLU A 37 0.81 -12.54 7.35
N GLU A 38 0.40 -12.56 8.62
CA GLU A 38 -0.05 -11.36 9.34
C GLU A 38 1.02 -10.26 9.33
N SER A 39 2.29 -10.65 9.44
CA SER A 39 3.44 -9.73 9.41
C SER A 39 3.54 -8.91 8.12
N LEU A 40 3.02 -9.43 7.00
CA LEU A 40 2.97 -8.69 5.73
C LEU A 40 1.87 -7.63 5.75
N LYS A 41 0.69 -7.95 6.29
CA LYS A 41 -0.42 -7.01 6.45
C LYS A 41 -0.04 -5.88 7.41
N ASP A 42 0.67 -6.19 8.50
CA ASP A 42 1.19 -5.19 9.43
C ASP A 42 2.21 -4.25 8.76
N LYS A 43 3.13 -4.79 7.95
CA LYS A 43 4.10 -3.98 7.20
C LYS A 43 3.42 -3.02 6.22
N ILE A 44 2.33 -3.45 5.57
CA ILE A 44 1.56 -2.60 4.66
C ILE A 44 0.84 -1.49 5.43
N HIS A 45 0.19 -1.81 6.55
CA HIS A 45 -0.46 -0.80 7.41
C HIS A 45 0.52 0.24 7.95
N ASN A 46 1.71 -0.19 8.37
CA ASN A 46 2.74 0.72 8.87
C ASN A 46 3.36 1.62 7.79
N ALA A 47 3.23 1.25 6.51
CA ALA A 47 3.75 2.00 5.38
C ALA A 47 2.75 3.03 4.82
N MET A 48 1.48 2.98 5.23
CA MET A 48 0.39 3.88 4.78
C MET A 48 0.36 5.19 5.56
#